data_AF-A1RUV6-F1
#
_entry.id   AF-A1RUV6-F1
#
_cell.length_a   1.000
_cell.length_b   1.000
_cell.length_c   1.000
_cell.angle_alpha   90.00
_cell.angle_beta   90.00
_cell.angle_gamma   90.00
#
_symmetry.space_group_name_H-M   'P 1'
#
loop_
_entity.id
_entity.type
_entity.pdbx_description
1 polymer ?
#
loop_
_entity_poly.entity_id
_entity_poly.type
_entity_poly.pdbx_seq_one_letter_code
_entity_poly.pdbx_strand_id
1 'polypeptide(L)'
;MDKLLPALLILLSLGYIGINFVGLPPALVVENIILAAVYIAFAILLLYKPTKPAYVALVLVISFNAGRVSRTIWSPVEGFGRLAIEHVPLLLYLLAIATLALLKTIQFNKQIVR
;
A
#
# COMPACT_ATOMS: atom_id res chain seq x y z
N MET A 1 -1.51 15.30 -11.40
CA MET A 1 -1.59 14.56 -10.12
C MET A 1 -2.47 13.31 -10.20
N ASP A 2 -3.47 13.25 -11.07
CA ASP A 2 -4.51 12.21 -10.98
C ASP A 2 -4.04 10.79 -11.30
N LYS A 3 -2.96 10.64 -12.06
CA LYS A 3 -2.35 9.35 -12.38
C LYS A 3 -1.22 8.94 -11.43
N LEU A 4 -0.76 9.84 -10.56
CA LEU A 4 0.38 9.56 -9.67
C LEU A 4 0.05 8.41 -8.70
N LEU A 5 -1.10 8.50 -8.02
CA LEU A 5 -1.50 7.50 -7.04
C LEU A 5 -1.67 6.10 -7.68
N PRO A 6 -2.40 5.94 -8.80
CA PRO A 6 -2.40 4.67 -9.55
C PRO A 6 -1.01 4.17 -9.97
N ALA A 7 -0.13 5.05 -10.46
CA ALA A 7 1.23 4.66 -10.85
C ALA A 7 2.04 4.14 -9.66
N LEU A 8 1.92 4.79 -8.49
CA LEU A 8 2.58 4.34 -7.26
C LEU A 8 2.04 2.99 -6.78
N LEU A 9 0.73 2.73 -6.95
CA LEU A 9 0.14 1.42 -6.65
C LEU A 9 0.64 0.33 -7.59
N ILE A 10 0.79 0.62 -8.89
CA ILE A 10 1.36 -0.32 -9.85
C ILE A 10 2.82 -0.63 -9.47
N LEU A 11 3.61 0.40 -9.14
CA LEU A 11 4.99 0.22 -8.69
C LEU A 11 5.06 -0.63 -7.40
N LEU A 12 4.13 -0.41 -6.46
CA LEU A 12 4.01 -1.23 -5.25
C LEU A 12 3.75 -2.70 -5.59
N SER A 13 2.80 -2.96 -6.49
CA SER A 13 2.46 -4.31 -6.94
C SER A 13 3.64 -5.00 -7.61
N LEU A 14 4.39 -4.28 -8.45
CA LEU A 14 5.61 -4.80 -9.06
C LEU A 14 6.66 -5.15 -8.00
N GLY A 15 6.80 -4.36 -6.94
CA GLY A 15 7.66 -4.69 -5.81
C GLY A 15 7.25 -5.99 -5.11
N TYR A 16 5.95 -6.17 -4.83
CA TYR A 16 5.43 -7.41 -4.23
C TYR A 16 5.58 -8.64 -5.13
N ILE A 17 5.45 -8.48 -6.43
CA ILE A 17 5.69 -9.58 -7.38
C ILE A 17 7.20 -9.86 -7.47
N GLY A 18 8.02 -8.82 -7.58
CA GLY A 18 9.47 -8.90 -7.77
C GLY A 18 10.17 -9.57 -6.59
N ILE A 19 9.75 -9.31 -5.36
CA ILE A 19 10.38 -9.93 -4.18
C ILE A 19 10.17 -11.45 -4.13
N ASN A 20 9.15 -12.00 -4.81
CA ASN A 20 8.92 -13.45 -4.81
C ASN A 20 10.03 -14.24 -5.51
N PHE A 21 10.87 -13.60 -6.33
CA PHE A 21 11.99 -14.23 -7.02
C PHE A 21 13.24 -14.45 -6.14
N VAL A 22 13.23 -14.01 -4.88
CA VAL A 22 14.38 -14.18 -3.95
C VAL A 22 14.30 -15.47 -3.11
N GLY A 23 13.35 -16.37 -3.40
CA GLY A 23 13.22 -17.66 -2.71
C GLY A 23 12.45 -17.60 -1.39
N LEU A 24 11.33 -16.88 -1.36
CA LEU A 24 10.47 -16.78 -0.18
C LEU A 24 9.71 -18.09 0.11
N PRO A 25 9.37 -18.36 1.39
CA PRO A 25 8.40 -19.40 1.75
C PRO A 25 7.08 -19.29 0.96
N PRO A 26 6.45 -20.41 0.55
CA PRO A 26 5.25 -20.39 -0.30
C PRO A 26 4.10 -19.54 0.24
N ALA A 27 3.90 -19.53 1.57
CA ALA A 27 2.86 -18.72 2.21
C ALA A 27 3.07 -17.21 1.95
N LEU A 28 4.31 -16.71 2.03
CA LEU A 28 4.65 -15.31 1.77
C LEU A 28 4.50 -14.96 0.28
N VAL A 29 4.80 -15.90 -0.60
CA VAL A 29 4.58 -15.71 -2.05
C VAL A 29 3.10 -15.50 -2.34
N VAL A 30 2.22 -16.34 -1.78
CA VAL A 30 0.76 -16.19 -1.96
C VAL A 30 0.27 -14.87 -1.39
N GLU A 31 0.71 -14.49 -0.18
CA GLU A 31 0.35 -13.23 0.45
C GLU A 31 0.76 -12.00 -0.38
N ASN A 32 1.97 -12.02 -0.95
CA ASN A 32 2.46 -10.97 -1.84
C ASN A 32 1.67 -10.89 -3.15
N ILE A 33 1.31 -12.03 -3.74
CA ILE A 33 0.48 -12.08 -4.96
C ILE A 33 -0.90 -11.49 -4.69
N ILE A 34 -1.53 -11.85 -3.57
CA ILE A 34 -2.84 -11.32 -3.18
C ILE A 34 -2.77 -9.79 -3.02
N LEU A 35 -1.76 -9.28 -2.31
CA LEU A 35 -1.59 -7.84 -2.16
C LEU A 35 -1.33 -7.12 -3.48
N ALA A 36 -0.47 -7.67 -4.33
CA ALA A 36 -0.20 -7.11 -5.64
C ALA A 36 -1.48 -7.01 -6.47
N ALA A 37 -2.32 -8.05 -6.46
CA ALA A 37 -3.61 -8.07 -7.14
C ALA A 37 -4.58 -7.01 -6.58
N VAL A 38 -4.66 -6.89 -5.25
CA VAL A 38 -5.48 -5.86 -4.59
C VAL A 38 -5.03 -4.46 -5.00
N TYR A 39 -3.73 -4.18 -4.99
CA TYR A 39 -3.20 -2.86 -5.38
C TYR A 39 -3.38 -2.57 -6.87
N ILE A 40 -3.27 -3.56 -7.75
CA ILE A 40 -3.60 -3.42 -9.18
C ILE A 40 -5.09 -3.12 -9.35
N ALA A 41 -5.97 -3.83 -8.63
CA ALA A 41 -7.41 -3.59 -8.68
C ALA A 41 -7.76 -2.16 -8.26
N PHE A 42 -7.14 -1.64 -7.19
CA PHE A 42 -7.28 -0.24 -6.80
C PHE A 42 -6.69 0.72 -7.84
N ALA A 43 -5.52 0.43 -8.42
CA ALA A 43 -4.93 1.28 -9.45
C ALA A 43 -5.88 1.42 -10.66
N ILE A 44 -6.43 0.31 -11.13
CA ILE A 44 -7.43 0.27 -12.21
C ILE A 44 -8.68 1.04 -11.80
N LEU A 45 -9.25 0.74 -10.62
CA LEU A 45 -10.46 1.41 -10.13
C LEU A 45 -10.28 2.93 -10.08
N LEU A 46 -9.15 3.41 -9.57
CA LEU A 46 -8.86 4.84 -9.46
C LEU A 46 -8.57 5.52 -10.81
N LEU A 47 -8.09 4.78 -11.81
CA LEU A 47 -7.90 5.30 -13.17
C LEU A 47 -9.23 5.52 -13.90
N TYR A 48 -10.19 4.60 -13.74
CA TYR A 48 -11.43 4.62 -14.51
C TYR A 48 -12.61 5.24 -13.76
N LYS A 49 -12.73 5.00 -12.45
CA LYS A 49 -13.86 5.40 -11.62
C LYS A 49 -13.40 5.87 -10.23
N PRO A 50 -12.68 7.00 -10.15
CA PRO A 50 -12.26 7.55 -8.86
C PRO A 50 -13.49 7.97 -8.06
N THR A 51 -13.68 7.34 -6.90
CA THR A 51 -14.79 7.65 -5.98
C THR A 51 -14.26 7.81 -4.55
N LYS A 52 -14.94 8.62 -3.74
CA LYS A 52 -14.60 8.78 -2.32
C LYS A 52 -14.51 7.42 -1.58
N PRO A 53 -15.46 6.48 -1.71
CA PRO A 53 -15.34 5.16 -1.07
C PRO A 53 -14.11 4.38 -1.52
N ALA A 54 -13.71 4.46 -2.79
CA ALA A 54 -12.50 3.79 -3.27
C ALA A 54 -11.23 4.33 -2.58
N TYR A 55 -11.12 5.65 -2.39
CA TYR A 55 -10.00 6.23 -1.66
C TYR A 55 -10.01 5.86 -0.17
N VAL A 56 -11.18 5.85 0.47
CA VAL A 56 -11.32 5.42 1.88
C VAL A 56 -10.90 3.95 2.04
N ALA A 57 -11.39 3.07 1.17
CA ALA A 57 -11.03 1.65 1.18
C ALA A 57 -9.53 1.45 0.96
N LEU A 58 -8.94 2.21 0.03
CA LEU A 58 -7.50 2.17 -0.22
C LEU A 58 -6.69 2.59 1.03
N VAL A 59 -7.09 3.67 1.71
CA VAL A 59 -6.43 4.11 2.95
C VAL A 59 -6.44 2.99 3.99
N LEU A 60 -7.57 2.31 4.18
CA LEU A 60 -7.68 1.21 5.14
C LEU A 60 -6.75 0.04 4.77
N VAL A 61 -6.76 -0.39 3.50
CA VAL A 61 -5.92 -1.51 3.03
C VAL A 61 -4.43 -1.19 3.16
N ILE A 62 -4.01 0.02 2.78
CA ILE A 62 -2.61 0.43 2.90
C ILE A 62 -2.20 0.58 4.36
N SER A 63 -3.06 1.16 5.21
CA SER A 63 -2.77 1.32 6.64
C SER A 63 -2.64 -0.03 7.33
N PHE A 64 -3.49 -1.00 6.99
CA PHE A 64 -3.37 -2.38 7.46
C PHE A 64 -2.03 -3.00 7.06
N ASN A 65 -1.65 -2.87 5.78
CA ASN A 65 -0.37 -3.40 5.31
C ASN A 65 0.84 -2.67 5.94
N ALA A 66 0.77 -1.36 6.11
CA ALA A 66 1.78 -0.59 6.82
C ALA A 66 1.92 -1.06 8.28
N GLY A 67 0.81 -1.36 8.96
CA GLY A 67 0.81 -1.97 10.28
C GLY A 67 1.50 -3.33 10.28
N ARG A 68 1.23 -4.19 9.28
CA ARG A 68 1.90 -5.49 9.15
C ARG A 68 3.42 -5.33 8.93
N VAL A 69 3.84 -4.46 8.02
CA VAL A 69 5.27 -4.17 7.76
C VAL A 69 5.93 -3.52 8.98
N SER A 70 5.22 -2.68 9.74
CA SER A 70 5.78 -2.05 10.94
C SER A 70 6.18 -3.09 11.99
N ARG A 71 5.46 -4.21 12.09
CA ARG A 71 5.78 -5.31 13.01
C ARG A 71 7.03 -6.09 12.64
N THR A 72 7.44 -6.06 11.37
CA THR A 72 8.72 -6.67 10.94
C THR A 72 9.91 -5.76 11.22
N ILE A 73 9.65 -4.46 11.40
CA ILE A 73 10.65 -3.46 11.80
C ILE A 73 10.83 -3.46 13.30
N TRP A 74 9.72 -3.41 14.06
CA TRP A 74 9.77 -3.35 15.51
C TRP A 74 8.63 -4.15 16.13
N SER A 75 8.94 -4.89 17.19
CA SER A 75 7.95 -5.53 18.04
C SER A 75 8.25 -5.29 19.53
N PRO A 76 7.23 -5.32 20.41
CA PRO A 76 7.45 -5.18 21.85
C PRO A 76 8.26 -6.33 22.47
N VAL A 77 8.29 -7.49 21.82
CA VAL A 77 8.92 -8.72 22.35
C VAL A 77 10.37 -8.82 21.91
N GLU A 78 10.65 -8.55 20.64
CA GLU A 78 11.98 -8.74 20.05
C GLU A 78 12.76 -7.42 19.83
N GLY A 79 12.12 -6.27 20.03
CA GLY A 79 12.71 -4.98 19.70
C GLY A 79 12.81 -4.79 18.18
N PHE A 80 13.94 -4.27 17.69
CA PHE A 80 14.14 -4.09 16.25
C PHE A 80 14.44 -5.43 15.56
N GLY A 81 13.69 -5.72 14.49
CA GLY A 81 13.89 -6.92 13.69
C GLY A 81 15.23 -6.92 12.98
N ARG A 82 15.76 -8.13 12.70
CA ARG A 82 17.06 -8.30 12.01
C ARG A 82 17.13 -7.57 10.66
N LEU A 83 16.00 -7.47 9.96
CA LEU A 83 15.89 -6.81 8.66
C LEU A 83 15.11 -5.49 8.74
N ALA A 84 15.12 -4.83 9.88
CA ALA A 84 14.33 -3.62 10.11
C ALA A 84 14.66 -2.53 9.07
N ILE A 85 15.95 -2.30 8.79
CA ILE A 85 16.40 -1.25 7.86
C ILE A 85 15.91 -1.52 6.43
N GLU A 86 15.90 -2.78 6.02
CA GLU A 86 15.45 -3.21 4.69
C GLU A 86 13.94 -3.03 4.50
N HIS A 87 13.16 -3.05 5.59
CA HIS A 87 11.71 -2.85 5.54
C HIS A 87 11.28 -1.39 5.71
N VAL A 88 12.15 -0.52 6.24
CA VAL A 88 11.85 0.92 6.41
C VAL A 88 11.44 1.60 5.08
N PRO A 89 12.15 1.40 3.94
CA PRO A 89 11.75 2.00 2.67
C PRO A 89 10.33 1.61 2.25
N LEU A 90 9.96 0.33 2.40
CA LEU A 90 8.60 -0.14 2.09
C LEU A 90 7.56 0.50 3.01
N LEU A 91 7.84 0.61 4.32
CA LEU A 91 6.95 1.27 5.26
C LEU A 91 6.74 2.75 4.88
N LEU A 92 7.81 3.49 4.61
CA LEU A 92 7.74 4.90 4.19
C LEU A 92 6.94 5.05 2.90
N TYR A 93 7.13 4.14 1.96
CA TYR A 93 6.39 4.13 0.70
C TYR A 93 4.88 3.91 0.93
N LEU A 94 4.51 2.94 1.79
CA LEU A 94 3.11 2.71 2.17
C LEU A 94 2.50 3.94 2.87
N LEU A 95 3.22 4.58 3.79
CA LEU A 95 2.77 5.80 4.47
C LEU A 95 2.55 6.97 3.50
N ALA A 96 3.43 7.12 2.51
CA ALA A 96 3.28 8.13 1.48
C ALA A 96 2.00 7.90 0.66
N ILE A 97 1.76 6.65 0.21
CA ILE A 97 0.54 6.32 -0.54
C ILE A 97 -0.72 6.50 0.32
N ALA A 98 -0.70 6.05 1.57
CA ALA A 98 -1.83 6.24 2.51
C ALA A 98 -2.17 7.73 2.68
N THR A 99 -1.14 8.56 2.86
CA THR A 99 -1.29 10.01 2.99
C THR A 99 -1.88 10.63 1.73
N LEU A 100 -1.39 10.26 0.55
CA LEU A 100 -1.93 10.74 -0.72
C LEU A 100 -3.40 10.32 -0.93
N ALA A 101 -3.75 9.08 -0.59
CA ALA A 101 -5.13 8.58 -0.66
C ALA A 101 -6.05 9.29 0.34
N LEU A 102 -5.57 9.60 1.55
CA LEU A 102 -6.30 10.37 2.55
C LEU A 102 -6.55 11.81 2.08
N LEU A 103 -5.52 12.47 1.52
CA LEU A 103 -5.66 13.81 0.95
C LEU A 103 -6.70 13.83 -0.18
N LYS A 104 -6.69 12.83 -1.06
CA LYS A 104 -7.70 12.68 -2.11
C LYS A 104 -9.10 12.47 -1.55
N THR A 105 -9.25 11.70 -0.47
CA THR A 105 -10.53 11.52 0.24
C THR A 105 -11.08 12.86 0.74
N ILE A 106 -10.23 13.69 1.37
CA ILE A 106 -10.62 14.99 1.91
C ILE A 106 -10.98 15.97 0.78
N GLN A 107 -10.21 15.99 -0.30
CA GLN A 107 -10.47 16.84 -1.47
C GLN A 107 -11.80 16.50 -2.15
N PHE A 108 -12.12 15.21 -2.28
CA PHE A 108 -13.41 14.76 -2.82
C PHE A 108 -14.59 15.30 -2.02
N ASN A 109 -14.45 15.40 -0.69
CA ASN A 109 -15.48 15.95 0.19
C ASN A 109 -15.74 17.44 -0.08
N LYS A 110 -14.69 18.21 -0.37
CA LYS A 110 -14.80 19.66 -0.66
C LYS A 110 -15.49 19.94 -2.00
N GLN A 111 -15.42 19.01 -2.96
CA GLN A 111 -16.09 19.14 -4.25
C GLN A 111 -17.60 18.88 -4.17
N ILE A 112 -18.07 18.08 -3.21
CA ILE A 112 -19.50 17.77 -3.04
C ILE A 112 -20.25 18.90 -2.29
N VAL A 113 -19.54 19.68 -1.48
CA VAL A 113 -20.12 20.75 -0.63
C VAL A 113 -20.16 22.11 -1.36
N ARG A 114 -19.58 22.21 -2.56
CA ARG A 114 -19.65 23.39 -3.43
C ARG A 114 -20.63 23.16 -4.55
#